data_AF-A0A2A4LGP7-F1
#
_entry.id   AF-A0A2A4LGP7-F1
#
_cell.length_a   1.000
_cell.length_b   1.000
_cell.length_c   1.000
_cell.angle_alpha   90.00
_cell.angle_beta   90.00
_cell.angle_gamma   90.00
#
_symmetry.space_group_name_H-M   'P 1'
#
loop_
_entity.id
_entity.type
_entity.pdbx_description
1 polymer ?
#
loop_
_entity_poly.entity_id
_entity_poly.type
_entity_poly.pdbx_seq_one_letter_code
_entity_poly.pdbx_strand_id
1 'polypeptide(L)'
;EKAKEFEENLKTGTFSMEDYLGQLRQMKKMGGMEGVLSMLPGVSKIKKQMDNANVDENVIKINEAIILSMTKEERLNPKIIDGSRKKRISSGSGADSATINKLLKQFKMMTNMMKKMSKGDPKGGMPPEIFNQLK
;
A
#
# COMPACT_ATOMS: atom_id res chain seq x y z
N GLU A 1 -1.41 -14.20 -14.10
CA GLU A 1 -0.28 -14.48 -13.19
C GLU A 1 -0.33 -13.70 -11.88
N LYS A 2 -0.43 -12.36 -11.88
CA LYS A 2 -0.44 -11.53 -10.66
C LYS A 2 -1.41 -11.93 -9.54
N ALA A 3 -2.61 -12.41 -9.89
CA ALA A 3 -3.58 -12.88 -8.90
C ALA A 3 -3.10 -14.16 -8.17
N LYS A 4 -2.37 -15.04 -8.87
CA LYS A 4 -1.77 -16.25 -8.32
C LYS A 4 -0.54 -15.94 -7.46
N GLU A 5 0.34 -15.02 -7.90
CA GLU A 5 1.45 -14.53 -7.07
C GLU A 5 0.96 -13.88 -5.78
N PHE A 6 -0.12 -13.09 -5.86
CA PHE A 6 -0.74 -12.53 -4.66
C PHE A 6 -1.28 -13.64 -3.75
N GLU A 7 -1.95 -14.65 -4.30
CA GLU A 7 -2.41 -15.83 -3.56
C GLU A 7 -1.27 -16.63 -2.92
N GLU A 8 -0.14 -16.79 -3.61
CA GLU A 8 1.04 -17.49 -3.11
C GLU A 8 1.78 -16.69 -2.02
N ASN A 9 1.90 -15.37 -2.19
CA ASN A 9 2.43 -14.46 -1.17
C ASN A 9 1.53 -14.40 0.07
N LEU A 10 0.22 -14.51 -0.13
CA LEU A 10 -0.74 -14.68 0.96
C LEU A 10 -0.58 -16.03 1.67
N LYS A 11 -0.35 -17.12 0.94
CA LYS A 11 -0.11 -18.45 1.53
C LYS A 11 1.20 -18.52 2.31
N THR A 12 2.26 -17.88 1.82
CA THR A 12 3.59 -17.86 2.46
C THR A 12 3.71 -16.84 3.59
N GLY A 13 2.81 -15.84 3.66
CA GLY A 13 2.81 -14.82 4.70
C GLY A 13 3.99 -13.83 4.61
N THR A 14 4.74 -13.89 3.51
CA THR A 14 5.86 -13.00 3.18
C THR A 14 5.38 -11.93 2.22
N PHE A 15 4.92 -10.81 2.77
CA PHE A 15 4.63 -9.61 1.99
C PHE A 15 5.81 -8.65 2.09
N SER A 16 6.42 -8.33 0.95
CA SER A 16 7.57 -7.41 0.85
C SER A 16 7.17 -6.05 0.27
N MET A 17 8.04 -5.05 0.39
CA MET A 17 7.81 -3.75 -0.27
C MET A 17 7.87 -3.84 -1.80
N GLU A 18 8.49 -4.88 -2.36
CA GLU A 18 8.51 -5.10 -3.81
C GLU A 18 7.14 -5.53 -4.32
N ASP A 19 6.44 -6.39 -3.56
CA ASP A 19 5.05 -6.78 -3.84
C ASP A 19 4.13 -5.56 -3.77
N TYR A 20 4.32 -4.73 -2.74
CA TYR A 20 3.56 -3.50 -2.57
C TYR A 20 3.80 -2.51 -3.72
N LEU A 21 5.04 -2.36 -4.19
CA LEU A 21 5.35 -1.56 -5.37
C LEU A 21 4.66 -2.11 -6.64
N GLY A 22 4.63 -3.44 -6.81
CA GLY A 22 3.91 -4.09 -7.90
C GLY A 22 2.43 -3.74 -7.93
N GLN A 23 1.79 -3.75 -6.75
CA GLN A 23 0.39 -3.36 -6.57
C GLN A 23 0.16 -1.87 -6.88
N LEU A 24 1.01 -0.98 -6.36
CA LEU A 24 0.94 0.46 -6.63
C LEU A 24 1.04 0.76 -8.13
N ARG A 25 1.95 0.09 -8.84
CA ARG A 25 2.11 0.23 -10.30
C ARG A 25 0.91 -0.30 -11.07
N GLN A 26 0.28 -1.37 -10.59
CA GLN A 26 -0.94 -1.90 -11.20
C GLN A 26 -2.10 -0.91 -11.03
N MET A 27 -2.28 -0.35 -9.83
CA MET A 27 -3.26 0.71 -9.59
C MET A 27 -3.00 1.92 -10.49
N LYS A 28 -1.74 2.37 -10.60
CA LYS A 28 -1.34 3.46 -11.51
C LYS A 28 -1.70 3.19 -12.96
N LYS A 29 -1.45 1.97 -13.47
CA LYS A 29 -1.79 1.59 -14.86
C LYS A 29 -3.29 1.55 -15.13
N MET A 30 -4.09 1.28 -14.11
CA MET A 30 -5.55 1.23 -14.23
C MET A 30 -6.20 2.61 -14.08
N GLY A 31 -5.44 3.69 -13.86
CA GLY A 31 -5.98 5.03 -13.63
C GLY A 31 -6.29 5.34 -12.17
N GLY A 32 -5.54 4.76 -11.23
CA GLY A 32 -5.76 4.92 -9.79
C GLY A 32 -6.98 4.15 -9.27
N MET A 33 -7.48 4.53 -8.09
CA MET A 33 -8.70 3.94 -7.52
C MET A 33 -9.94 4.33 -8.34
N GLU A 34 -9.90 5.50 -9.00
CA GLU A 34 -10.98 6.00 -9.87
C GLU A 34 -11.20 5.09 -11.09
N GLY A 35 -10.12 4.63 -11.72
CA GLY A 35 -10.22 3.74 -12.88
C GLY A 35 -10.77 2.35 -12.52
N VAL A 36 -10.41 1.80 -11.36
CA VAL A 36 -10.97 0.53 -10.87
C VAL A 36 -12.46 0.68 -10.51
N LEU A 37 -12.84 1.78 -9.86
CA LEU A 37 -14.24 2.07 -9.52
C LEU A 37 -15.11 2.36 -10.75
N SER A 38 -14.53 2.92 -11.81
CA SER A 38 -15.22 3.18 -13.07
C SER A 38 -15.57 1.91 -13.87
N MET A 39 -14.93 0.77 -13.55
CA MET A 39 -15.25 -0.53 -14.15
C MET A 39 -16.36 -1.30 -13.39
N LEU A 40 -16.79 -0.82 -12.22
CA LEU A 40 -17.88 -1.43 -11.46
C LEU A 40 -19.25 -0.86 -11.89
N PRO A 41 -20.20 -1.69 -12.35
CA PRO A 41 -21.53 -1.21 -12.73
C PRO A 41 -22.26 -0.64 -11.50
N GLY A 42 -22.81 0.57 -11.62
CA GLY A 42 -23.67 1.19 -10.59
C GLY A 42 -23.03 2.27 -9.70
N VAL A 43 -21.79 2.68 -9.95
CA VAL A 43 -21.01 3.58 -9.04
C VAL A 43 -21.06 5.07 -9.45
N SER A 44 -21.83 5.44 -10.47
CA SER A 44 -21.84 6.80 -11.08
C SER A 44 -22.15 7.95 -10.10
N LYS A 45 -22.83 7.68 -8.97
CA LYS A 45 -23.11 8.69 -7.92
C LYS A 45 -21.98 8.85 -6.89
N ILE A 46 -21.21 7.79 -6.63
CA ILE A 46 -20.05 7.81 -5.71
C ILE A 46 -18.85 8.48 -6.38
N LYS A 47 -18.73 8.33 -7.71
CA LYS A 47 -17.67 8.94 -8.53
C LYS A 47 -17.52 10.44 -8.28
N LYS A 48 -18.61 11.21 -8.29
CA LYS A 48 -18.57 12.68 -8.07
C LYS A 48 -18.13 13.10 -6.66
N GLN A 49 -18.32 12.26 -5.64
CA GLN A 49 -17.82 12.54 -4.28
C GLN A 49 -16.35 12.19 -4.14
N MET A 50 -15.86 11.18 -4.88
CA MET A 50 -14.44 10.82 -4.93
C MET A 50 -13.61 11.70 -5.88
N ASP A 51 -14.18 12.24 -6.95
CA ASP A 51 -13.48 13.17 -7.87
C ASP A 51 -12.98 14.44 -7.14
N ASN A 52 -13.65 14.84 -6.04
CA ASN A 52 -13.20 15.96 -5.19
C ASN A 52 -12.07 15.57 -4.22
N ALA A 53 -11.88 14.27 -3.97
CA ALA A 53 -10.68 13.74 -3.35
C ALA A 53 -9.65 13.51 -4.47
N ASN A 54 -8.88 14.55 -4.81
CA ASN A 54 -7.63 14.50 -5.61
C ASN A 54 -6.53 13.62 -4.95
N VAL A 55 -6.95 12.62 -4.17
CA VAL A 55 -6.17 11.64 -3.47
C VAL A 55 -6.14 10.43 -4.38
N ASP A 56 -5.11 10.30 -5.21
CA ASP A 56 -4.47 8.98 -5.37
C ASP A 56 -3.25 9.04 -6.27
N GLU A 57 -3.27 9.76 -7.39
CA GLU A 57 -2.13 9.69 -8.32
C GLU A 57 -0.83 10.25 -7.74
N ASN A 58 -0.88 11.43 -7.13
CA ASN A 58 0.33 12.06 -6.57
C ASN A 58 0.84 11.27 -5.36
N VAL A 59 -0.07 10.71 -4.56
CA VAL A 59 0.29 9.88 -3.41
C VAL A 59 0.92 8.56 -3.88
N ILE A 60 0.37 7.92 -4.90
CA ILE A 60 0.94 6.71 -5.51
C ILE A 60 2.33 7.00 -6.09
N LYS A 61 2.50 8.12 -6.81
CA LYS A 61 3.80 8.54 -7.36
C LYS A 61 4.84 8.77 -6.26
N ILE A 62 4.47 9.45 -5.17
CA ILE A 62 5.37 9.69 -4.04
C ILE A 62 5.71 8.37 -3.32
N ASN A 63 4.72 7.51 -3.07
CA ASN A 63 4.95 6.21 -2.46
C ASN A 63 5.85 5.31 -3.32
N GLU A 64 5.64 5.31 -4.64
CA GLU A 64 6.53 4.65 -5.60
C GLU A 64 7.96 5.19 -5.50
N ALA A 65 8.14 6.52 -5.49
CA ALA A 65 9.45 7.15 -5.36
C ALA A 65 10.16 6.79 -4.03
N ILE A 66 9.42 6.73 -2.92
CA ILE A 66 9.94 6.32 -1.61
C ILE A 66 10.47 4.88 -1.68
N ILE A 67 9.68 3.94 -2.20
CA ILE A 67 10.07 2.51 -2.28
C ILE A 67 11.26 2.33 -3.22
N LEU A 68 11.29 3.06 -4.34
CA LEU A 68 12.41 3.04 -5.28
C LEU A 68 13.71 3.58 -4.67
N SER A 69 13.60 4.52 -3.71
CA SER A 69 14.75 5.08 -2.97
C SER A 69 15.27 4.17 -1.84
N MET A 70 14.58 3.06 -1.55
CA MET A 70 15.05 2.03 -0.62
C MET A 70 16.05 1.08 -1.29
N THR A 71 16.97 0.56 -0.49
CA THR A 71 17.85 -0.57 -0.86
C THR A 71 17.08 -1.90 -0.83
N LYS A 72 17.62 -2.94 -1.48
CA LYS A 72 17.00 -4.28 -1.51
C LYS A 72 16.78 -4.84 -0.10
N GLU A 73 17.75 -4.67 0.80
CA GLU A 73 17.64 -5.11 2.20
C GLU A 73 16.47 -4.42 2.93
N GLU A 74 16.29 -3.12 2.71
CA GLU A 74 15.22 -2.34 3.32
C GLU A 74 13.84 -2.71 2.76
N ARG A 75 13.76 -3.07 1.47
CA ARG A 75 12.51 -3.54 0.85
C ARG A 75 12.08 -4.91 1.37
N LEU A 76 13.05 -5.80 1.61
CA LEU A 76 12.82 -7.11 2.19
C LEU A 76 12.49 -7.02 3.68
N ASN A 77 13.15 -6.11 4.41
CA ASN A 77 12.94 -5.93 5.83
C ASN A 77 12.78 -4.44 6.22
N PRO A 78 11.56 -3.88 6.15
CA PRO A 78 11.32 -2.47 6.48
C PRO A 78 11.56 -2.12 7.95
N LYS A 79 11.77 -3.11 8.83
CA LYS A 79 12.08 -2.87 10.25
C LYS A 79 13.48 -2.27 10.46
N ILE A 80 14.39 -2.44 9.51
CA ILE A 80 15.76 -1.91 9.61
C ILE A 80 15.83 -0.40 9.30
N ILE A 81 14.72 0.21 8.86
CA ILE A 81 14.66 1.61 8.46
C ILE A 81 14.68 2.51 9.71
N ASP A 82 15.89 2.90 10.10
CA ASP A 82 16.16 3.85 11.18
C ASP A 82 16.10 5.32 10.72
N GLY A 83 16.48 6.26 11.59
CA GLY A 83 16.50 7.69 11.28
C GLY A 83 17.48 8.08 10.16
N SER A 84 18.66 7.43 10.11
CA SER A 84 19.69 7.70 9.11
C SER A 84 19.22 7.26 7.71
N ARG A 85 18.67 6.04 7.63
CA ARG A 85 18.08 5.48 6.41
C ARG A 85 16.88 6.29 5.94
N LYS A 86 16.01 6.73 6.86
CA LYS A 86 14.90 7.63 6.53
C LYS A 86 15.36 8.93 5.92
N LYS A 87 16.41 9.56 6.45
CA LYS A 87 16.98 10.79 5.90
C LYS A 87 17.46 10.56 4.46
N ARG A 88 18.18 9.46 4.21
CA ARG A 88 18.65 9.10 2.87
C ARG A 88 17.48 8.86 1.90
N ILE A 89 16.48 8.08 2.31
CA ILE A 89 15.27 7.80 1.50
C ILE A 89 14.52 9.10 1.20
N SER A 90 14.34 9.97 2.19
CA SER A 90 13.70 11.28 2.07
C SER A 90 14.39 12.16 1.03
N SER A 91 15.72 12.25 1.07
CA SER A 91 16.50 12.98 0.08
C SER A 91 16.43 12.36 -1.32
N GLY A 92 16.36 11.03 -1.43
CA GLY A 92 16.26 10.33 -2.71
C GLY A 92 14.88 10.41 -3.36
N SER A 93 13.81 10.43 -2.55
CA SER A 93 12.43 10.43 -3.03
C SER A 93 11.80 11.82 -3.09
N GLY A 94 12.47 12.84 -2.52
CA GLY A 94 11.91 14.18 -2.35
C GLY A 94 10.68 14.23 -1.41
N ALA A 95 10.55 13.24 -0.53
CA ALA A 95 9.39 13.10 0.36
C ALA A 95 9.76 13.34 1.82
N ASP A 96 8.83 13.90 2.58
CA ASP A 96 9.05 14.15 4.00
C ASP A 96 9.16 12.87 4.84
N SER A 97 9.90 12.97 5.94
CA SER A 97 10.01 11.90 6.94
C SER A 97 8.63 11.47 7.48
N ALA A 98 7.66 12.38 7.55
CA ALA A 98 6.28 12.09 7.93
C ALA A 98 5.59 11.15 6.92
N THR A 99 5.77 11.41 5.62
CA THR A 99 5.22 10.59 4.54
C THR A 99 5.83 9.20 4.55
N ILE A 100 7.14 9.09 4.76
CA ILE A 100 7.82 7.79 4.90
C ILE A 100 7.26 7.01 6.10
N ASN A 101 7.07 7.65 7.25
CA ASN A 101 6.47 6.98 8.42
C ASN A 101 5.01 6.52 8.15
N LYS A 102 4.23 7.30 7.41
CA LYS A 102 2.87 6.93 6.99
C LYS A 102 2.89 5.68 6.12
N LEU A 103 3.78 5.63 5.13
CA LEU A 103 3.99 4.47 4.26
C LEU A 103 4.34 3.22 5.06
N LEU A 104 5.31 3.33 5.99
CA LEU A 104 5.75 2.21 6.82
C LEU A 104 4.61 1.68 7.72
N LYS A 105 3.76 2.57 8.25
CA LYS A 105 2.57 2.18 9.02
C LYS A 105 1.55 1.43 8.15
N GLN A 106 1.24 1.97 6.97
CA GLN A 106 0.32 1.33 6.01
C GLN A 106 0.82 -0.06 5.61
N PHE A 107 2.10 -0.19 5.28
CA PHE A 107 2.72 -1.47 4.97
C PHE A 107 2.66 -2.46 6.13
N LYS A 108 2.95 -2.01 7.36
CA LYS A 108 2.87 -2.85 8.56
C LYS A 108 1.45 -3.35 8.81
N MET A 109 0.45 -2.50 8.61
CA MET A 109 -0.96 -2.85 8.74
C MET A 109 -1.36 -3.93 7.73
N MET A 110 -1.00 -3.73 6.45
CA MET A 110 -1.23 -4.72 5.40
C MET A 110 -0.51 -6.04 5.66
N THR A 111 0.77 -5.99 6.05
CA THR A 111 1.55 -7.20 6.37
C THR A 111 0.91 -7.97 7.52
N ASN A 112 0.44 -7.28 8.56
CA ASN A 112 -0.25 -7.91 9.68
C ASN A 112 -1.57 -8.55 9.25
N MET A 113 -2.32 -7.87 8.38
CA MET A 113 -3.56 -8.41 7.82
C MET A 113 -3.29 -9.66 6.96
N MET A 114 -2.29 -9.62 6.08
CA MET A 114 -1.90 -10.77 5.25
C MET A 114 -1.44 -11.95 6.09
N LYS A 115 -0.63 -11.70 7.13
CA LYS A 115 -0.22 -12.76 8.07
C LYS A 115 -1.39 -13.39 8.82
N LYS A 116 -2.40 -12.60 9.19
CA LYS A 116 -3.62 -13.11 9.84
C LYS A 116 -4.46 -13.94 8.87
N MET A 117 -4.58 -13.49 7.62
CA MET A 117 -5.32 -14.20 6.57
C MET A 117 -4.62 -15.52 6.14
N SER A 118 -3.29 -15.50 6.04
CA SER A 118 -2.44 -16.68 5.78
C SER A 118 -2.66 -17.80 6.79
N LYS A 119 -2.91 -17.45 8.07
CA LYS A 119 -3.14 -18.39 9.17
C LYS A 119 -4.55 -19.01 9.19
N GLY A 120 -5.40 -18.70 8.21
CA GLY A 120 -6.69 -19.36 8.05
C GLY A 120 -7.72 -19.01 9.11
N ASP A 121 -7.62 -17.84 9.77
CA ASP A 121 -8.61 -17.37 10.74
C ASP A 121 -9.67 -16.48 10.05
N PRO A 122 -10.86 -17.00 9.71
CA PRO A 122 -11.89 -16.24 8.99
C PRO A 122 -12.58 -15.20 9.88
N LYS A 123 -12.30 -15.21 11.21
CA LYS A 123 -12.82 -14.23 12.18
C LYS A 123 -11.82 -13.11 12.49
N GLY A 124 -10.61 -13.15 11.92
CA GLY A 124 -9.59 -12.10 12.03
C GLY A 124 -9.77 -10.91 11.07
N GLY A 125 -10.96 -10.78 10.47
CA GLY A 125 -11.30 -9.73 9.51
C GLY A 125 -11.44 -8.37 10.16
N MET A 126 -10.57 -7.45 9.75
CA MET A 126 -10.59 -6.01 10.05
C MET A 126 -10.19 -5.62 11.50
N PRO A 127 -9.03 -4.96 11.71
CA PRO A 127 -8.74 -4.29 12.97
C PRO A 127 -9.87 -3.31 13.32
N PRO A 128 -10.37 -3.28 14.57
CA PRO A 128 -11.45 -2.38 15.00
C PRO A 128 -11.10 -0.89 14.78
N GLU A 129 -9.82 -0.56 14.64
CA GLU A 129 -9.32 0.77 14.27
C GLU A 129 -9.80 1.25 12.88
N ILE A 130 -10.06 0.35 11.94
CA ILE A 130 -10.57 0.68 10.60
C ILE A 130 -12.08 0.98 10.64
N PHE A 131 -12.83 0.30 11.50
CA PHE A 131 -14.27 0.50 11.64
C PHE A 131 -14.60 1.90 12.19
N ASN A 132 -13.72 2.43 13.04
CA ASN A 132 -13.90 3.76 13.65
C ASN A 132 -13.48 4.93 12.74
N GLN A 133 -12.90 4.66 11.56
CA GLN A 133 -12.60 5.67 10.53
C GLN A 133 -13.62 5.68 9.38
N LEU A 134 -14.58 4.74 9.38
CA LEU A 134 -15.64 4.62 8.37
C LEU A 134 -17.04 4.96 8.91
N LYS A 135 -17.11 5.41 10.16
CA LYS A 135 -18.33 5.89 10.82
C LYS A 135 -18.20 7.39 11.06
#